data_AF-A0A061QVT8-F1
#
_entry.id   AF-A0A061QVT8-F1
#
_cell.length_a   1.000
_cell.length_b   1.000
_cell.length_c   1.000
_cell.angle_alpha   90.00
_cell.angle_beta   90.00
_cell.angle_gamma   90.00
#
_symmetry.space_group_name_H-M   'P 1'
#
loop_
_entity.id
_entity.type
_entity.pdbx_description
1 polymer ?
#
loop_
_entity_poly.entity_id
_entity_poly.type
_entity_poly.pdbx_seq_one_letter_code
_entity_poly.pdbx_strand_id
1 'polypeptide(L)'
;MTDWDVFEVDHKRLVERTLFYSQLAGAAKQEQGWMKEMLESSAGRRIVSMQRDELLRLLINDAYKAKMHKVYARYFTGVTGDFALNVRRTTLSLLELREEHAGLFEELTASVERLCSLSPYTERTREALDRYFLFHTDEAMQQRAKANGVTRKLDWVTTREEGQEQLIAVASGPIESASHVETSLMQLVQEFMIRAQAHKLARQTGVRLDRTERLANSLGKLAGSVSRINAKAESCVGPSVRIALFAGRRSSDRVYLLLQNLFCMLHLKQWIGTSSIAAAECLHSVLMEHSCPGVEVRDGQVDRLTLIGTHAHEMQSVTQQLLCKYDYEGGDGGAPVCVSALLAHLLFMVINGRMEHATALCDTFGTRAFVAAALAADVPQEFIDDMAAKMPAEPPIPKGAKVFDLMKVWRLDSGDYREIAKDVLFAWEKRCMQAREQGLPQLPRPRIMNSNLESVDEVLEMMSLEEELRPIALGFGTLMDGFVPFHVGSGSGAANGALENPSLNMASVVMKAVQAYGPPHMPRGFKSMSSASKLGDEDGKLQVDPRLGEADREDLLHELQRMKQQVQVDPVKVSKALADGYHAVTRLNILGESPASSQGK
;
A
#
# COMPACT_ATOMS: atom_id res chain seq x y z
N MET A 1 29.82 10.70 -20.89
CA MET A 1 28.45 10.20 -20.63
C MET A 1 27.78 9.98 -21.97
N THR A 2 27.54 8.75 -22.36
CA THR A 2 26.84 8.43 -23.61
C THR A 2 25.32 8.53 -23.36
N ASP A 3 24.64 9.15 -24.32
CA ASP A 3 23.24 9.64 -24.31
C ASP A 3 22.20 8.50 -24.41
N TRP A 4 22.33 7.49 -23.54
CA TRP A 4 21.56 6.24 -23.63
C TRP A 4 20.12 6.35 -23.14
N ASP A 5 19.81 7.34 -22.31
CA ASP A 5 18.53 7.45 -21.60
C ASP A 5 17.93 8.84 -21.83
N VAL A 6 17.59 9.11 -23.09
CA VAL A 6 16.79 10.28 -23.47
C VAL A 6 15.46 10.18 -22.71
N PHE A 7 15.15 11.22 -21.93
CA PHE A 7 13.94 11.26 -21.13
C PHE A 7 12.68 11.30 -22.01
N GLU A 8 12.78 11.89 -23.19
CA GLU A 8 11.70 11.98 -24.16
C GLU A 8 11.29 10.61 -24.69
N VAL A 9 9.99 10.42 -24.84
CA VAL A 9 9.40 9.22 -25.42
C VAL A 9 9.05 9.50 -26.87
N ASP A 10 9.59 8.69 -27.79
CA ASP A 10 9.17 8.71 -29.20
C ASP A 10 7.77 8.10 -29.28
N HIS A 11 6.75 8.95 -29.40
CA HIS A 11 5.35 8.54 -29.39
C HIS A 11 5.00 7.57 -30.53
N LYS A 12 5.56 7.78 -31.72
CA LYS A 12 5.27 6.90 -32.87
C LYS A 12 5.84 5.50 -32.60
N ARG A 13 7.12 5.44 -32.20
CA ARG A 13 7.76 4.18 -31.83
C ARG A 13 7.08 3.52 -30.63
N LEU A 14 6.63 4.30 -29.65
CA LEU A 14 5.89 3.80 -28.50
C LEU A 14 4.65 3.01 -28.93
N VAL A 15 3.82 3.58 -29.79
CA VAL A 15 2.58 2.93 -30.28
C VAL A 15 2.92 1.64 -31.03
N GLU A 16 3.86 1.70 -31.98
CA GLU A 16 4.28 0.53 -32.79
C GLU A 16 4.82 -0.61 -31.92
N ARG A 17 5.71 -0.29 -30.99
CA ARG A 17 6.32 -1.30 -30.09
C ARG A 17 5.32 -1.81 -29.05
N THR A 18 4.41 -0.99 -28.56
CA THR A 18 3.38 -1.43 -27.62
C THR A 18 2.48 -2.49 -28.25
N LEU A 19 2.08 -2.30 -29.51
CA LEU A 19 1.28 -3.29 -30.25
C LEU A 19 2.04 -4.61 -30.44
N PHE A 20 3.32 -4.53 -30.79
CA PHE A 20 4.19 -5.70 -30.90
C PHE A 20 4.26 -6.48 -29.57
N TYR A 21 4.55 -5.80 -28.46
CA TYR A 21 4.63 -6.44 -27.15
C TYR A 21 3.27 -6.92 -26.62
N SER A 22 2.17 -6.24 -26.96
CA SER A 22 0.81 -6.70 -26.64
C SER A 22 0.53 -8.04 -27.30
N GLN A 23 0.93 -8.22 -28.56
CA GLN A 23 0.80 -9.49 -29.25
C GLN A 23 1.67 -10.59 -28.60
N LEU A 24 2.92 -10.28 -28.24
CA LEU A 24 3.79 -11.21 -27.52
C LEU A 24 3.24 -11.61 -26.15
N ALA A 25 2.60 -10.67 -25.45
CA ALA A 25 1.94 -10.91 -24.17
C ALA A 25 0.59 -11.66 -24.30
N GLY A 26 0.18 -12.03 -25.52
CA GLY A 26 -1.05 -12.78 -25.77
C GLY A 26 -2.33 -11.94 -25.67
N ALA A 27 -2.25 -10.61 -25.79
CA ALA A 27 -3.44 -9.75 -25.81
C ALA A 27 -4.31 -10.06 -27.03
N ALA A 28 -5.64 -10.13 -26.86
CA ALA A 28 -6.54 -10.25 -27.99
C ALA A 28 -6.55 -8.97 -28.85
N LYS A 29 -7.07 -9.08 -30.09
CA LYS A 29 -7.10 -7.96 -31.05
C LYS A 29 -7.87 -6.75 -30.54
N GLN A 30 -8.87 -6.97 -29.70
CA GLN A 30 -9.66 -5.92 -29.09
C GLN A 30 -8.83 -5.07 -28.12
N GLU A 31 -8.14 -5.67 -27.15
CA GLU A 31 -7.27 -4.93 -26.22
C GLU A 31 -6.09 -4.26 -26.93
N GLN A 32 -5.53 -4.87 -27.99
CA GLN A 32 -4.53 -4.22 -28.85
C GLN A 32 -5.09 -2.93 -29.49
N GLY A 33 -6.33 -2.98 -30.01
CA GLY A 33 -7.01 -1.84 -30.60
C GLY A 33 -7.26 -0.73 -29.57
N TRP A 34 -7.77 -1.08 -28.39
CA TRP A 34 -7.99 -0.14 -27.29
C TRP A 34 -6.70 0.55 -26.83
N MET A 35 -5.61 -0.20 -26.71
CA MET A 35 -4.31 0.36 -26.31
C MET A 35 -3.82 1.38 -27.33
N LYS A 36 -3.95 1.07 -28.63
CA LYS A 36 -3.62 2.01 -29.71
C LYS A 36 -4.49 3.26 -29.63
N GLU A 37 -5.80 3.10 -29.51
CA GLU A 37 -6.76 4.21 -29.45
C GLU A 37 -6.49 5.14 -28.26
N MET A 38 -6.23 4.57 -27.07
CA MET A 38 -5.86 5.34 -25.89
C MET A 38 -4.56 6.11 -26.12
N LEU A 39 -3.50 5.47 -26.64
CA LEU A 39 -2.21 6.13 -26.88
C LEU A 39 -2.28 7.21 -27.95
N GLU A 40 -3.11 7.03 -28.98
CA GLU A 40 -3.29 8.00 -30.07
C GLU A 40 -4.22 9.16 -29.71
N SER A 41 -5.04 9.00 -28.66
CA SER A 41 -5.92 10.06 -28.14
C SER A 41 -5.15 11.29 -27.65
N SER A 42 -5.83 12.44 -27.59
CA SER A 42 -5.20 13.67 -27.12
C SER A 42 -4.74 13.58 -25.66
N ALA A 43 -5.48 12.87 -24.80
CA ALA A 43 -5.10 12.62 -23.42
C ALA A 43 -3.87 11.70 -23.33
N GLY A 44 -3.85 10.60 -24.10
CA GLY A 44 -2.71 9.69 -24.16
C GLY A 44 -1.42 10.38 -24.61
N ARG A 45 -1.50 11.20 -25.66
CA ARG A 45 -0.38 12.03 -26.12
C ARG A 45 0.10 13.01 -25.05
N ARG A 46 -0.82 13.68 -24.35
CA ARG A 46 -0.50 14.62 -23.26
C ARG A 46 0.24 13.95 -22.11
N ILE A 47 -0.18 12.75 -21.71
CA ILE A 47 0.45 11.97 -20.65
C ILE A 47 1.86 11.53 -21.08
N VAL A 48 2.01 11.02 -22.31
CA VAL A 48 3.32 10.61 -22.84
C VAL A 48 4.28 11.79 -22.97
N SER A 49 3.79 12.99 -23.30
CA SER A 49 4.60 14.19 -23.45
C SER A 49 4.91 14.93 -22.13
N MET A 50 4.47 14.40 -20.97
CA MET A 50 4.76 15.00 -19.67
C MET A 50 6.26 15.11 -19.44
N GLN A 51 6.69 16.30 -19.03
CA GLN A 51 8.09 16.60 -18.77
C GLN A 51 8.55 15.99 -17.44
N ARG A 52 9.85 15.74 -17.31
CA ARG A 52 10.45 15.15 -16.09
C ARG A 52 10.08 15.94 -14.84
N ASP A 53 10.16 17.26 -14.94
CA ASP A 53 9.86 18.17 -13.85
C ASP A 53 8.39 18.17 -13.45
N GLU A 54 7.47 17.91 -14.39
CA GLU A 54 6.05 17.75 -14.09
C GLU A 54 5.82 16.45 -13.32
N LEU A 55 6.38 15.34 -13.79
CA LEU A 55 6.23 14.02 -13.17
C LEU A 55 6.87 13.95 -11.78
N LEU A 56 8.02 14.60 -11.57
CA LEU A 56 8.70 14.63 -10.27
C LEU A 56 8.02 15.52 -9.23
N ARG A 57 7.06 16.38 -9.62
CA ARG A 57 6.23 17.15 -8.68
C ARG A 57 5.05 16.35 -8.15
N LEU A 58 4.75 15.19 -8.73
CA LEU A 58 3.67 14.33 -8.28
C LEU A 58 4.12 13.57 -7.02
N LEU A 59 3.41 13.83 -5.92
CA LEU A 59 3.53 13.02 -4.71
C LEU A 59 2.73 11.72 -4.91
N ILE A 60 3.44 10.64 -5.22
CA ILE A 60 2.84 9.35 -5.52
C ILE A 60 2.42 8.67 -4.21
N ASN A 61 1.20 8.98 -3.76
CA ASN A 61 0.60 8.45 -2.54
C ASN A 61 -0.59 7.56 -2.82
N ASP A 62 -0.67 6.47 -2.06
CA ASP A 62 -1.87 5.64 -1.99
C ASP A 62 -2.92 6.29 -1.06
N ALA A 63 -4.21 6.17 -1.41
CA ALA A 63 -5.32 6.82 -0.71
C ALA A 63 -5.46 6.41 0.75
N TYR A 64 -4.97 5.23 1.14
CA TYR A 64 -4.95 4.80 2.54
C TYR A 64 -4.12 5.76 3.42
N LYS A 65 -3.10 6.42 2.87
CA LYS A 65 -2.24 7.37 3.60
C LYS A 65 -3.05 8.52 4.15
N ALA A 66 -3.95 9.11 3.35
CA ALA A 66 -4.80 10.20 3.81
C ALA A 66 -5.65 9.81 5.04
N LYS A 67 -6.27 8.63 5.03
CA LYS A 67 -7.05 8.16 6.18
C LYS A 67 -6.22 7.89 7.42
N MET A 68 -5.01 7.34 7.28
CA MET A 68 -4.10 7.11 8.41
C MET A 68 -3.52 8.42 8.95
N HIS A 69 -3.17 9.37 8.09
CA HIS A 69 -2.60 10.65 8.50
C HIS A 69 -3.60 11.47 9.30
N LYS A 70 -4.90 11.32 9.03
CA LYS A 70 -5.94 11.90 9.88
C LYS A 70 -5.90 11.35 11.30
N VAL A 71 -5.59 10.06 11.47
CA VAL A 71 -5.38 9.46 12.80
C VAL A 71 -4.12 10.02 13.45
N TYR A 72 -3.01 10.12 12.70
CA TYR A 72 -1.77 10.67 13.23
C TYR A 72 -1.90 12.13 13.65
N ALA A 73 -2.57 12.96 12.84
CA ALA A 73 -2.84 14.35 13.12
C ALA A 73 -3.78 14.56 14.31
N ARG A 74 -4.58 13.54 14.68
CA ARG A 74 -5.50 13.62 15.81
C ARG A 74 -4.94 13.03 17.11
N TYR A 75 -4.30 11.87 17.05
CA TYR A 75 -3.91 11.12 18.26
C TYR A 75 -2.40 10.93 18.41
N PHE A 76 -1.60 11.03 17.35
CA PHE A 76 -0.15 10.76 17.39
C PHE A 76 0.66 12.04 17.11
N THR A 77 0.13 13.19 17.51
CA THR A 77 0.74 14.49 17.13
C THR A 77 2.14 14.66 17.69
N GLY A 78 2.46 14.05 18.85
CA GLY A 78 3.77 14.09 19.48
C GLY A 78 4.69 12.92 19.14
N VAL A 79 4.27 12.01 18.25
CA VAL A 79 5.04 10.83 17.86
C VAL A 79 5.95 11.15 16.68
N THR A 80 7.23 10.76 16.80
CA THR A 80 8.17 10.70 15.67
C THR A 80 8.47 9.25 15.31
N GLY A 81 9.02 9.02 14.14
CA GLY A 81 9.39 7.67 13.73
C GLY A 81 10.36 7.63 12.56
N ASP A 82 10.88 6.44 12.33
CA ASP A 82 11.75 6.12 11.21
C ASP A 82 11.03 5.16 10.27
N PHE A 83 11.11 5.45 8.97
CA PHE A 83 10.71 4.54 7.91
C PHE A 83 11.96 4.13 7.13
N ALA A 84 12.21 2.83 7.02
CA ALA A 84 13.35 2.30 6.28
C ALA A 84 12.89 1.69 4.95
N LEU A 85 13.55 2.09 3.86
CA LEU A 85 13.44 1.49 2.54
C LEU A 85 14.58 0.50 2.31
N ASN A 86 14.23 -0.69 1.85
CA ASN A 86 15.15 -1.71 1.38
C ASN A 86 14.71 -2.21 -0.01
N VAL A 87 15.67 -2.59 -0.85
CA VAL A 87 15.46 -3.21 -2.16
C VAL A 87 15.87 -4.68 -2.08
N ARG A 88 14.89 -5.57 -2.21
CA ARG A 88 15.05 -7.02 -2.15
C ARG A 88 14.81 -7.65 -3.53
N ARG A 89 15.12 -8.95 -3.68
CA ARG A 89 14.83 -9.77 -4.89
C ARG A 89 15.16 -9.02 -6.19
N THR A 90 16.40 -8.55 -6.30
CA THR A 90 16.88 -7.74 -7.43
C THR A 90 18.21 -8.29 -7.93
N THR A 91 18.52 -8.09 -9.22
CA THR A 91 19.82 -8.43 -9.84
C THR A 91 20.86 -7.31 -9.70
N LEU A 92 20.46 -6.20 -9.09
CA LEU A 92 21.27 -5.01 -8.84
C LEU A 92 20.82 -4.41 -7.51
N SER A 93 21.71 -4.29 -6.54
CA SER A 93 21.44 -3.72 -5.21
C SER A 93 21.57 -2.18 -5.19
N LEU A 94 21.02 -1.51 -4.17
CA LEU A 94 21.25 -0.06 -3.99
C LEU A 94 22.73 0.28 -3.78
N LEU A 95 23.50 -0.65 -3.21
CA LEU A 95 24.93 -0.51 -3.02
C LEU A 95 25.67 -0.52 -4.38
N GLU A 96 25.36 -1.50 -5.24
CA GLU A 96 25.84 -1.53 -6.63
C GLU A 96 25.40 -0.30 -7.42
N LEU A 97 24.17 0.21 -7.21
CA LEU A 97 23.72 1.45 -7.85
C LEU A 97 24.62 2.64 -7.46
N ARG A 98 24.97 2.75 -6.17
CA ARG A 98 25.85 3.80 -5.65
C ARG A 98 27.28 3.68 -6.20
N GLU A 99 27.81 2.45 -6.28
CA GLU A 99 29.22 2.21 -6.55
C GLU A 99 29.53 2.04 -8.05
N GLU A 100 28.70 1.31 -8.79
CA GLU A 100 28.93 1.01 -10.22
C GLU A 100 28.18 1.96 -11.17
N HIS A 101 27.15 2.65 -10.65
CA HIS A 101 26.29 3.55 -11.40
C HIS A 101 26.18 4.93 -10.73
N ALA A 102 27.30 5.45 -10.19
CA ALA A 102 27.37 6.67 -9.38
C ALA A 102 26.57 7.88 -9.94
N GLY A 103 26.65 8.15 -11.25
CA GLY A 103 25.88 9.26 -11.85
C GLY A 103 24.35 9.08 -11.77
N LEU A 104 23.85 7.84 -11.86
CA LEU A 104 22.42 7.56 -11.62
C LEU A 104 22.07 7.71 -10.13
N PHE A 105 22.99 7.36 -9.22
CA PHE A 105 22.77 7.52 -7.79
C PHE A 105 22.79 9.00 -7.35
N GLU A 106 23.63 9.83 -7.97
CA GLU A 106 23.61 11.29 -7.79
C GLU A 106 22.27 11.89 -8.26
N GLU A 107 21.81 11.49 -9.46
CA GLU A 107 20.48 11.88 -9.96
C GLU A 107 19.34 11.41 -9.04
N LEU A 108 19.43 10.20 -8.48
CA LEU A 108 18.47 9.67 -7.52
C LEU A 108 18.45 10.55 -6.27
N THR A 109 19.61 10.85 -5.70
CA THR A 109 19.76 11.68 -4.50
C THR A 109 19.18 13.08 -4.71
N ALA A 110 19.48 13.74 -5.84
CA ALA A 110 18.89 15.04 -6.18
C ALA A 110 17.36 14.96 -6.36
N SER A 111 16.85 13.85 -6.92
CA SER A 111 15.40 13.64 -7.07
C SER A 111 14.72 13.39 -5.71
N VAL A 112 15.42 12.75 -4.77
CA VAL A 112 14.96 12.56 -3.38
C VAL A 112 14.92 13.89 -2.64
N GLU A 113 15.93 14.73 -2.75
CA GLU A 113 15.92 16.07 -2.15
C GLU A 113 14.73 16.90 -2.62
N ARG A 114 14.45 16.86 -3.94
CA ARG A 114 13.27 17.51 -4.50
C ARG A 114 11.96 16.94 -3.95
N LEU A 115 11.84 15.62 -3.84
CA LEU A 115 10.70 14.95 -3.21
C LEU A 115 10.48 15.45 -1.79
N CYS A 116 11.53 15.56 -0.98
CA CYS A 116 11.41 16.01 0.41
C CYS A 116 10.97 17.48 0.53
N SER A 117 11.22 18.29 -0.50
CA SER A 117 10.75 19.69 -0.56
C SER A 117 9.29 19.86 -0.98
N LEU A 118 8.62 18.79 -1.42
CA LEU A 118 7.22 18.87 -1.85
C LEU A 118 6.29 19.07 -0.65
N SER A 119 5.19 19.76 -0.90
CA SER A 119 4.13 19.94 0.09
C SER A 119 3.05 18.87 -0.09
N PRO A 120 2.72 18.08 0.95
CA PRO A 120 1.57 17.19 0.89
C PRO A 120 0.25 17.97 0.88
N TYR A 121 -0.82 17.32 0.39
CA TYR A 121 -2.19 17.88 0.39
C TYR A 121 -2.30 19.27 -0.24
N THR A 122 -1.70 19.44 -1.42
CA THR A 122 -1.93 20.61 -2.26
C THR A 122 -3.42 20.79 -2.56
N GLU A 123 -3.82 21.97 -3.06
CA GLU A 123 -5.20 22.22 -3.48
C GLU A 123 -5.73 21.13 -4.42
N ARG A 124 -4.98 20.80 -5.47
CA ARG A 124 -5.35 19.73 -6.42
C ARG A 124 -5.50 18.37 -5.75
N THR A 125 -4.56 18.02 -4.86
CA THR A 125 -4.63 16.77 -4.11
C THR A 125 -5.86 16.72 -3.22
N ARG A 126 -6.22 17.82 -2.55
CA ARG A 126 -7.42 17.93 -1.70
C ARG A 126 -8.70 17.84 -2.53
N GLU A 127 -8.76 18.50 -3.68
CA GLU A 127 -9.89 18.40 -4.61
C GLU A 127 -10.08 16.98 -5.12
N ALA A 128 -8.99 16.27 -5.47
CA ALA A 128 -9.06 14.88 -5.90
C ALA A 128 -9.58 13.96 -4.78
N LEU A 129 -9.11 14.16 -3.54
CA LEU A 129 -9.60 13.40 -2.37
C LEU A 129 -11.07 13.70 -2.06
N ASP A 130 -11.50 14.95 -2.15
CA ASP A 130 -12.88 15.34 -1.91
C ASP A 130 -13.81 14.72 -2.96
N ARG A 131 -13.48 14.89 -4.25
CA ARG A 131 -14.30 14.40 -5.38
C ARG A 131 -14.35 12.88 -5.48
N TYR A 132 -13.19 12.22 -5.40
CA TYR A 132 -13.08 10.80 -5.77
C TYR A 132 -12.91 9.86 -4.58
N PHE A 133 -12.71 10.39 -3.37
CA PHE A 133 -12.60 9.60 -2.14
C PHE A 133 -13.60 10.00 -1.06
N LEU A 134 -14.37 11.07 -1.29
CA LEU A 134 -15.27 11.68 -0.30
C LEU A 134 -14.54 11.94 1.03
N PHE A 135 -13.31 12.43 0.93
CA PHE A 135 -12.41 12.62 2.05
C PHE A 135 -12.08 14.10 2.22
N HIS A 136 -12.48 14.65 3.37
CA HIS A 136 -12.11 15.99 3.78
C HIS A 136 -10.84 15.97 4.63
N THR A 137 -9.81 16.65 4.14
CA THR A 137 -8.57 16.95 4.86
C THR A 137 -8.85 18.05 5.89
N ASP A 138 -8.84 17.73 7.18
CA ASP A 138 -9.12 18.72 8.23
C ASP A 138 -7.98 19.74 8.39
N GLU A 139 -8.27 20.84 9.09
CA GLU A 139 -7.34 21.96 9.26
C GLU A 139 -6.06 21.53 10.00
N ALA A 140 -6.18 20.69 11.03
CA ALA A 140 -5.03 20.21 11.79
C ALA A 140 -4.06 19.43 10.91
N MET A 141 -4.58 18.51 10.10
CA MET A 141 -3.81 17.74 9.11
C MET A 141 -3.14 18.66 8.07
N GLN A 142 -3.85 19.67 7.56
CA GLN A 142 -3.27 20.64 6.63
C GLN A 142 -2.14 21.48 7.25
N GLN A 143 -2.35 21.97 8.48
CA GLN A 143 -1.35 22.76 9.19
C GLN A 143 -0.08 21.95 9.46
N ARG A 144 -0.22 20.68 9.85
CA ARG A 144 0.91 19.77 10.07
C ARG A 144 1.64 19.43 8.78
N ALA A 145 0.92 19.12 7.70
CA ALA A 145 1.52 18.90 6.39
C ALA A 145 2.29 20.14 5.90
N LYS A 146 1.77 21.35 6.12
CA LYS A 146 2.46 22.61 5.82
C LYS A 146 3.70 22.82 6.70
N ALA A 147 3.63 22.47 7.98
CA ALA A 147 4.74 22.66 8.91
C ALA A 147 5.86 21.63 8.76
N ASN A 148 5.55 20.42 8.30
CA ASN A 148 6.48 19.30 8.31
C ASN A 148 6.87 18.79 6.92
N GLY A 149 6.08 19.04 5.88
CA GLY A 149 6.37 18.58 4.51
C GLY A 149 6.41 17.05 4.37
N VAL A 150 7.04 16.59 3.29
CA VAL A 150 7.30 15.17 2.97
C VAL A 150 8.67 14.79 3.55
N THR A 151 8.71 14.28 4.77
CA THR A 151 9.91 14.02 5.60
C THR A 151 10.91 15.18 5.76
N ARG A 152 11.47 15.34 6.97
CA ARG A 152 12.49 16.37 7.25
C ARG A 152 13.91 15.89 6.99
N LYS A 153 14.13 14.58 7.08
CA LYS A 153 15.45 13.95 6.99
C LYS A 153 15.32 12.65 6.24
N LEU A 154 16.25 12.41 5.32
CA LEU A 154 16.44 11.12 4.67
C LEU A 154 17.94 10.83 4.61
N ASP A 155 18.34 9.73 5.24
CA ASP A 155 19.73 9.28 5.30
C ASP A 155 19.92 7.99 4.51
N TRP A 156 21.04 7.87 3.79
CA TRP A 156 21.50 6.60 3.22
C TRP A 156 22.39 5.89 4.25
N VAL A 157 22.01 4.71 4.69
CA VAL A 157 22.69 3.96 5.75
C VAL A 157 23.17 2.63 5.21
N THR A 158 24.45 2.29 5.44
CA THR A 158 24.95 0.94 5.17
C THR A 158 24.66 0.06 6.38
N THR A 159 23.99 -1.06 6.16
CA THR A 159 23.74 -2.10 7.17
C THR A 159 24.41 -3.40 6.74
N ARG A 160 24.58 -4.34 7.68
CA ARG A 160 25.06 -5.70 7.38
C ARG A 160 23.96 -6.69 7.76
N GLU A 161 23.56 -7.51 6.80
CA GLU A 161 22.56 -8.57 6.99
C GLU A 161 23.14 -9.87 6.42
N GLU A 162 23.19 -10.92 7.23
CA GLU A 162 23.76 -12.23 6.86
C GLU A 162 25.20 -12.14 6.29
N GLY A 163 25.99 -11.20 6.81
CA GLY A 163 27.37 -10.97 6.36
C GLY A 163 27.51 -10.17 5.06
N GLN A 164 26.40 -9.78 4.41
CA GLN A 164 26.39 -8.94 3.21
C GLN A 164 26.09 -7.48 3.57
N GLU A 165 26.82 -6.56 2.94
CA GLU A 165 26.53 -5.13 3.09
C GLU A 165 25.35 -4.74 2.21
N GLN A 166 24.43 -3.97 2.78
CA GLN A 166 23.26 -3.44 2.09
C GLN A 166 23.16 -1.94 2.33
N LEU A 167 22.73 -1.20 1.31
CA LEU A 167 22.40 0.21 1.42
C LEU A 167 20.89 0.36 1.58
N ILE A 168 20.46 1.03 2.65
CA ILE A 168 19.05 1.37 2.92
C ILE A 168 18.88 2.89 2.93
N ALA A 169 17.65 3.36 2.73
CA ALA A 169 17.28 4.75 2.99
C ALA A 169 16.39 4.84 4.23
N VAL A 170 16.66 5.77 5.13
CA VAL A 170 15.88 5.99 6.36
C VAL A 170 15.29 7.38 6.35
N ALA A 171 13.96 7.48 6.36
CA ALA A 171 13.24 8.73 6.51
C ALA A 171 12.80 8.92 7.96
N SER A 172 13.15 10.06 8.55
CA SER A 172 12.91 10.35 9.97
C SER A 172 12.17 11.66 10.18
N GLY A 173 11.26 11.69 11.15
CA GLY A 173 10.55 12.91 11.53
C GLY A 173 9.24 12.64 12.28
N PRO A 174 8.35 13.65 12.38
CA PRO A 174 6.98 13.42 12.83
C PRO A 174 6.35 12.27 12.03
N ILE A 175 5.64 11.36 12.70
CA ILE A 175 5.24 10.07 12.11
C ILE A 175 4.45 10.23 10.80
N GLU A 176 3.56 11.22 10.73
CA GLU A 176 2.82 11.61 9.53
C GLU A 176 3.73 12.01 8.37
N SER A 177 4.75 12.83 8.64
CA SER A 177 5.69 13.34 7.65
C SER A 177 6.64 12.26 7.15
N ALA A 178 7.14 11.41 8.05
CA ALA A 178 7.95 10.26 7.66
C ALA A 178 7.12 9.21 6.88
N SER A 179 5.84 9.06 7.22
CA SER A 179 4.92 8.18 6.50
C SER A 179 4.59 8.68 5.07
N HIS A 180 4.57 9.99 4.84
CA HIS A 180 4.31 10.59 3.52
C HIS A 180 5.26 10.15 2.42
N VAL A 181 6.53 9.90 2.75
CA VAL A 181 7.55 9.64 1.74
C VAL A 181 7.48 8.21 1.19
N GLU A 182 6.81 7.28 1.90
CA GLU A 182 6.86 5.83 1.67
C GLU A 182 6.71 5.47 0.18
N THR A 183 5.53 5.71 -0.38
CA THR A 183 5.17 5.26 -1.72
C THR A 183 5.88 6.05 -2.81
N SER A 184 6.18 7.33 -2.57
CA SER A 184 6.88 8.20 -3.52
C SER A 184 8.36 7.84 -3.65
N LEU A 185 9.03 7.53 -2.53
CA LEU A 185 10.41 7.07 -2.54
C LEU A 185 10.53 5.69 -3.16
N MET A 186 9.59 4.78 -2.83
CA MET A 186 9.55 3.46 -3.46
C MET A 186 9.40 3.55 -4.99
N GLN A 187 8.52 4.42 -5.49
CA GLN A 187 8.34 4.65 -6.92
C GLN A 187 9.62 5.20 -7.55
N LEU A 188 10.25 6.19 -6.91
CA LEU A 188 11.48 6.80 -7.40
C LEU A 188 12.61 5.77 -7.48
N VAL A 189 12.85 5.01 -6.41
CA VAL A 189 13.87 3.97 -6.38
C VAL A 189 13.59 2.92 -7.47
N GLN A 190 12.35 2.46 -7.63
CA GLN A 190 11.99 1.47 -8.65
C GLN A 190 12.39 1.90 -10.07
N GLU A 191 12.13 3.15 -10.45
CA GLU A 191 12.51 3.69 -11.76
C GLU A 191 14.04 3.69 -11.95
N PHE A 192 14.79 4.12 -10.94
CA PHE A 192 16.26 4.15 -11.00
C PHE A 192 16.87 2.75 -11.04
N MET A 193 16.30 1.79 -10.31
CA MET A 193 16.73 0.38 -10.39
C MET A 193 16.52 -0.18 -11.80
N ILE A 194 15.40 0.14 -12.46
CA ILE A 194 15.15 -0.28 -13.85
C ILE A 194 16.12 0.37 -14.82
N ARG A 195 16.39 1.68 -14.67
CA ARG A 195 17.37 2.40 -15.49
C ARG A 195 18.76 1.77 -15.37
N ALA A 196 19.18 1.44 -14.15
CA ALA A 196 20.47 0.80 -13.89
C ALA A 196 20.54 -0.62 -14.49
N GLN A 197 19.49 -1.45 -14.32
CA GLN A 197 19.40 -2.77 -14.95
C GLN A 197 19.47 -2.66 -16.47
N ALA A 198 18.76 -1.70 -17.08
CA ALA A 198 18.79 -1.46 -18.53
C ALA A 198 20.19 -1.04 -19.00
N HIS A 199 20.89 -0.18 -18.26
CA HIS A 199 22.27 0.22 -18.56
C HIS A 199 23.23 -0.97 -18.47
N LYS A 200 23.12 -1.80 -17.42
CA LYS A 200 23.94 -3.01 -17.23
C LYS A 200 23.73 -3.99 -18.39
N LEU A 201 22.47 -4.26 -18.74
CA LEU A 201 22.12 -5.18 -19.82
C LEU A 201 22.52 -4.66 -21.21
N ALA A 202 22.37 -3.35 -21.47
CA ALA A 202 22.80 -2.73 -22.72
C ALA A 202 24.32 -2.85 -22.92
N ARG A 203 25.12 -2.68 -21.84
CA ARG A 203 26.57 -2.88 -21.89
C ARG A 203 26.96 -4.33 -22.17
N GLN A 204 26.19 -5.30 -21.65
CA GLN A 204 26.47 -6.73 -21.80
C GLN A 204 26.04 -7.28 -23.17
N THR A 205 24.92 -6.81 -23.70
CA THR A 205 24.27 -7.41 -24.88
C THR A 205 24.30 -6.52 -26.13
N GLY A 206 24.65 -5.23 -25.99
CA GLY A 206 24.55 -4.24 -27.05
C GLY A 206 23.12 -3.78 -27.36
N VAL A 207 22.11 -4.31 -26.65
CA VAL A 207 20.70 -4.00 -26.89
C VAL A 207 20.32 -2.68 -26.24
N ARG A 208 19.82 -1.74 -27.04
CA ARG A 208 19.35 -0.44 -26.53
C ARG A 208 17.93 -0.56 -25.97
N LEU A 209 17.83 -0.62 -24.65
CA LEU A 209 16.56 -0.59 -23.91
C LEU A 209 16.30 0.81 -23.36
N ASP A 210 16.06 1.79 -24.24
CA ASP A 210 15.71 3.16 -23.83
C ASP A 210 14.31 3.24 -23.17
N ARG A 211 13.96 4.42 -22.65
CA ARG A 211 12.68 4.64 -21.97
C ARG A 211 11.47 4.28 -22.85
N THR A 212 11.51 4.60 -24.14
CA THR A 212 10.42 4.29 -25.08
C THR A 212 10.21 2.78 -25.19
N GLU A 213 11.29 2.02 -25.36
CA GLU A 213 11.25 0.57 -25.47
C GLU A 213 10.72 -0.10 -24.18
N ARG A 214 11.19 0.36 -23.02
CA ARG A 214 10.76 -0.14 -21.70
C ARG A 214 9.27 0.15 -21.46
N LEU A 215 8.83 1.40 -21.71
CA LEU A 215 7.44 1.81 -21.55
C LEU A 215 6.51 1.01 -22.48
N ALA A 216 6.90 0.85 -23.75
CA ALA A 216 6.14 0.06 -24.73
C ALA A 216 5.97 -1.40 -24.29
N ASN A 217 7.03 -2.02 -23.77
CA ASN A 217 7.00 -3.39 -23.31
C ASN A 217 6.04 -3.56 -22.12
N SER A 218 6.14 -2.69 -21.11
CA SER A 218 5.25 -2.75 -19.95
C SER A 218 3.77 -2.50 -20.32
N LEU A 219 3.48 -1.55 -21.22
CA LEU A 219 2.13 -1.35 -21.75
C LEU A 219 1.62 -2.57 -22.54
N GLY A 220 2.50 -3.24 -23.28
CA GLY A 220 2.16 -4.49 -23.96
C GLY A 220 1.78 -5.61 -22.98
N LYS A 221 2.58 -5.78 -21.91
CA LYS A 221 2.26 -6.70 -20.82
C LYS A 221 0.93 -6.37 -20.13
N LEU A 222 0.65 -5.09 -19.91
CA LEU A 222 -0.61 -4.62 -19.36
C LEU A 222 -1.80 -5.05 -20.23
N ALA A 223 -1.74 -4.82 -21.55
CA ALA A 223 -2.80 -5.23 -22.48
C ALA A 223 -3.03 -6.74 -22.44
N GLY A 224 -1.97 -7.54 -22.41
CA GLY A 224 -2.07 -8.99 -22.26
C GLY A 224 -2.73 -9.42 -20.95
N SER A 225 -2.34 -8.78 -19.85
CA SER A 225 -2.91 -9.04 -18.52
C SER A 225 -4.40 -8.71 -18.46
N VAL A 226 -4.81 -7.53 -18.96
CA VAL A 226 -6.21 -7.10 -19.03
C VAL A 226 -7.04 -8.06 -19.90
N SER A 227 -6.51 -8.48 -21.06
CA SER A 227 -7.20 -9.43 -21.95
C SER A 227 -7.51 -10.75 -21.24
N ARG A 228 -6.54 -11.30 -20.50
CA ARG A 228 -6.72 -12.55 -19.74
C ARG A 228 -7.76 -12.39 -18.62
N ILE A 229 -7.70 -11.30 -17.86
CA ILE A 229 -8.64 -11.03 -16.77
C ILE A 229 -10.05 -10.80 -17.32
N ASN A 230 -10.20 -10.04 -18.41
CA ASN A 230 -11.49 -9.78 -19.05
C ASN A 230 -12.14 -11.07 -19.56
N ALA A 231 -11.37 -11.93 -20.24
CA ALA A 231 -11.86 -13.23 -20.71
C ALA A 231 -12.35 -14.12 -19.54
N LYS A 232 -11.67 -14.05 -18.39
CA LYS A 232 -12.13 -14.75 -17.18
C LYS A 232 -13.40 -14.13 -16.61
N ALA A 233 -13.48 -12.80 -16.52
CA ALA A 233 -14.66 -12.10 -16.03
C ALA A 233 -15.92 -12.41 -16.87
N GLU A 234 -15.76 -12.63 -18.19
CA GLU A 234 -16.85 -13.00 -19.10
C GLU A 234 -17.34 -14.44 -18.93
N SER A 235 -16.45 -15.36 -18.56
CA SER A 235 -16.78 -16.78 -18.43
C SER A 235 -17.34 -17.16 -17.06
N CYS A 236 -17.19 -16.31 -16.04
CA CYS A 236 -17.70 -16.58 -14.70
C CYS A 236 -19.23 -16.34 -14.61
N VAL A 237 -19.97 -17.37 -14.22
CA VAL A 237 -21.40 -17.27 -13.84
C VAL A 237 -21.49 -17.04 -12.34
N GLY A 238 -22.09 -15.93 -11.90
CA GLY A 238 -22.28 -15.59 -10.48
C GLY A 238 -21.87 -14.17 -10.10
N PRO A 239 -21.79 -13.83 -8.80
CA PRO A 239 -21.37 -12.51 -8.34
C PRO A 239 -19.96 -12.17 -8.86
N SER A 240 -19.82 -10.97 -9.42
CA SER A 240 -18.56 -10.50 -9.99
C SER A 240 -17.56 -10.11 -8.90
N VAL A 241 -16.31 -10.55 -9.09
CA VAL A 241 -15.17 -10.13 -8.25
C VAL A 241 -14.78 -8.72 -8.64
N ARG A 242 -14.69 -7.79 -7.68
CA ARG A 242 -14.30 -6.40 -7.98
C ARG A 242 -12.78 -6.26 -8.04
N ILE A 243 -12.27 -5.38 -8.89
CA ILE A 243 -10.82 -5.17 -9.05
C ILE A 243 -10.45 -3.73 -8.69
N ALA A 244 -9.61 -3.58 -7.67
CA ALA A 244 -9.02 -2.31 -7.28
C ALA A 244 -7.54 -2.27 -7.68
N LEU A 245 -7.15 -1.21 -8.40
CA LEU A 245 -5.77 -1.03 -8.81
C LEU A 245 -4.95 -0.44 -7.66
N PHE A 246 -4.12 -1.25 -7.01
CA PHE A 246 -3.19 -0.83 -5.96
C PHE A 246 -1.84 -0.41 -6.56
N ALA A 247 -1.91 0.48 -7.56
CA ALA A 247 -0.75 0.95 -8.31
C ALA A 247 -0.41 2.37 -7.90
N GLY A 248 0.72 2.53 -7.21
CA GLY A 248 1.28 3.83 -6.86
C GLY A 248 2.76 3.72 -6.49
N ARG A 249 3.14 2.68 -5.74
CA ARG A 249 4.47 2.60 -5.12
C ARG A 249 5.60 1.92 -5.90
N ARG A 250 5.30 1.18 -6.99
CA ARG A 250 6.29 0.34 -7.71
C ARG A 250 5.96 0.16 -9.19
N SER A 251 5.64 1.24 -9.86
CA SER A 251 5.46 1.24 -11.31
C SER A 251 6.81 1.34 -12.00
N SER A 252 6.96 0.76 -13.19
CA SER A 252 8.22 0.82 -13.94
C SER A 252 8.59 2.22 -14.38
N ASP A 253 7.58 3.08 -14.53
CA ASP A 253 7.67 4.47 -14.95
C ASP A 253 6.42 5.23 -14.45
N ARG A 254 6.54 6.49 -14.04
CA ARG A 254 5.39 7.36 -13.70
C ARG A 254 4.42 7.58 -14.87
N VAL A 255 4.89 7.63 -16.12
CA VAL A 255 4.01 7.69 -17.30
C VAL A 255 3.24 6.38 -17.44
N TYR A 256 3.89 5.24 -17.20
CA TYR A 256 3.19 3.96 -17.15
C TYR A 256 2.11 3.97 -16.06
N LEU A 257 2.40 4.45 -14.85
CA LEU A 257 1.42 4.56 -13.77
C LEU A 257 0.14 5.28 -14.24
N LEU A 258 0.27 6.44 -14.90
CA LEU A 258 -0.87 7.21 -15.39
C LEU A 258 -1.63 6.47 -16.51
N LEU A 259 -0.89 5.92 -17.49
CA LEU A 259 -1.49 5.18 -18.61
C LEU A 259 -2.15 3.87 -18.16
N GLN A 260 -1.59 3.18 -17.17
CA GLN A 260 -2.17 1.98 -16.58
C GLN A 260 -3.52 2.30 -15.94
N ASN A 261 -3.58 3.38 -15.15
CA ASN A 261 -4.81 3.81 -14.51
C ASN A 261 -5.88 4.20 -15.55
N LEU A 262 -5.50 4.93 -16.60
CA LEU A 262 -6.41 5.28 -17.69
C LEU A 262 -6.93 4.03 -18.43
N PHE A 263 -6.02 3.13 -18.82
CA PHE A 263 -6.38 1.91 -19.56
C PHE A 263 -7.28 0.98 -18.75
N CYS A 264 -6.96 0.75 -17.47
CA CYS A 264 -7.76 -0.10 -16.59
C CYS A 264 -9.13 0.53 -16.29
N MET A 265 -9.19 1.85 -16.02
CA MET A 265 -10.45 2.54 -15.81
C MET A 265 -11.41 2.35 -16.98
N LEU A 266 -10.89 2.41 -18.21
CA LEU A 266 -11.70 2.24 -19.42
C LEU A 266 -12.06 0.78 -19.70
N HIS A 267 -11.08 -0.12 -19.63
CA HIS A 267 -11.16 -1.43 -20.29
C HIS A 267 -11.07 -2.64 -19.35
N LEU A 268 -10.64 -2.47 -18.10
CA LEU A 268 -10.61 -3.59 -17.16
C LEU A 268 -12.02 -3.84 -16.62
N LYS A 269 -12.57 -5.03 -16.90
CA LYS A 269 -13.86 -5.45 -16.38
C LYS A 269 -13.82 -5.54 -14.86
N GLN A 270 -14.94 -5.19 -14.24
CA GLN A 270 -15.12 -5.22 -12.78
C GLN A 270 -14.18 -4.27 -12.02
N TRP A 271 -13.52 -3.33 -12.72
CA TRP A 271 -12.72 -2.28 -12.11
C TRP A 271 -13.59 -1.36 -11.24
N ILE A 272 -13.09 -1.04 -10.03
CA ILE A 272 -13.80 -0.21 -9.04
C ILE A 272 -13.02 1.02 -8.58
N GLY A 273 -11.77 1.19 -9.01
CA GLY A 273 -10.97 2.34 -8.62
C GLY A 273 -9.49 2.07 -8.53
N THR A 274 -8.76 3.09 -8.09
CA THR A 274 -7.30 3.08 -7.89
C THR A 274 -6.93 3.56 -6.50
N SER A 275 -5.80 3.10 -5.96
CA SER A 275 -5.24 3.68 -4.75
C SER A 275 -4.48 4.97 -5.01
N SER A 276 -3.98 5.22 -6.22
CA SER A 276 -3.06 6.34 -6.45
C SER A 276 -3.78 7.68 -6.54
N ILE A 277 -3.53 8.53 -5.53
CA ILE A 277 -3.99 9.92 -5.51
C ILE A 277 -3.37 10.70 -6.67
N ALA A 278 -2.08 10.47 -6.96
CA ALA A 278 -1.38 11.12 -8.06
C ALA A 278 -2.02 10.78 -9.42
N ALA A 279 -2.44 9.53 -9.62
CA ALA A 279 -3.15 9.14 -10.83
C ALA A 279 -4.52 9.83 -10.91
N ALA A 280 -5.30 9.86 -9.83
CA ALA A 280 -6.59 10.54 -9.84
C ALA A 280 -6.47 12.05 -10.09
N GLU A 281 -5.55 12.73 -9.40
CA GLU A 281 -5.28 14.17 -9.57
C GLU A 281 -4.87 14.51 -11.02
N CYS A 282 -3.92 13.75 -11.55
CA CYS A 282 -3.35 13.99 -12.87
C CYS A 282 -4.33 13.64 -13.99
N LEU A 283 -4.98 12.47 -13.92
CA LEU A 283 -5.97 12.05 -14.91
C LEU A 283 -7.20 12.97 -14.90
N HIS A 284 -7.65 13.43 -13.73
CA HIS A 284 -8.71 14.43 -13.68
C HIS A 284 -8.31 15.68 -14.48
N SER A 285 -7.14 16.26 -14.18
CA SER A 285 -6.67 17.46 -14.87
C SER A 285 -6.54 17.24 -16.39
N VAL A 286 -5.93 16.14 -16.81
CA VAL A 286 -5.74 15.83 -18.24
C VAL A 286 -7.08 15.62 -18.94
N LEU A 287 -8.01 14.85 -18.36
CA LEU A 287 -9.27 14.48 -19.03
C LEU A 287 -10.31 15.61 -19.03
N MET A 288 -10.13 16.65 -18.20
CA MET A 288 -10.90 17.89 -18.31
C MET A 288 -10.50 18.73 -19.54
N GLU A 289 -9.25 18.63 -20.00
CA GLU A 289 -8.71 19.45 -21.09
C GLU A 289 -8.51 18.66 -22.40
N HIS A 290 -8.35 17.34 -22.30
CA HIS A 290 -8.02 16.48 -23.42
C HIS A 290 -9.00 15.30 -23.51
N SER A 291 -9.46 15.04 -24.73
CA SER A 291 -10.33 13.91 -25.03
C SER A 291 -9.59 12.57 -25.04
N CYS A 292 -10.30 11.55 -24.55
CA CYS A 292 -9.97 10.13 -24.68
C CYS A 292 -11.25 9.35 -25.00
N PRO A 293 -11.28 8.51 -26.04
CA PRO A 293 -12.47 7.72 -26.36
C PRO A 293 -12.95 6.86 -25.19
N GLY A 294 -14.26 6.82 -24.97
CA GLY A 294 -14.88 6.08 -23.86
C GLY A 294 -14.81 6.77 -22.49
N VAL A 295 -14.17 7.93 -22.38
CA VAL A 295 -14.25 8.78 -21.18
C VAL A 295 -15.43 9.72 -21.30
N GLU A 296 -16.25 9.75 -20.25
CA GLU A 296 -17.28 10.76 -20.07
C GLU A 296 -16.91 11.70 -18.93
N VAL A 297 -17.19 12.99 -19.10
CA VAL A 297 -17.04 14.02 -18.06
C VAL A 297 -18.42 14.60 -17.79
N ARG A 298 -18.88 14.55 -16.54
CA ARG A 298 -20.19 15.06 -16.12
C ARG A 298 -20.01 15.88 -14.84
N ASP A 299 -20.63 17.06 -14.80
CA ASP A 299 -20.59 17.96 -13.64
C ASP A 299 -19.18 18.24 -13.10
N GLY A 300 -18.19 18.35 -13.99
CA GLY A 300 -16.79 18.59 -13.62
C GLY A 300 -16.11 17.40 -12.95
N GLN A 301 -16.59 16.18 -13.18
CA GLN A 301 -15.99 14.93 -12.71
C GLN A 301 -15.76 13.99 -13.90
N VAL A 302 -14.65 13.25 -13.84
CA VAL A 302 -14.39 12.16 -14.78
C VAL A 302 -15.19 10.95 -14.33
N ASP A 303 -16.08 10.46 -15.19
CA ASP A 303 -16.90 9.29 -14.88
C ASP A 303 -16.01 8.08 -14.57
N ARG A 304 -16.48 7.23 -13.65
CA ARG A 304 -15.80 6.04 -13.12
C ARG A 304 -14.55 6.31 -12.28
N LEU A 305 -13.79 7.40 -12.48
CA LEU A 305 -12.58 7.68 -11.68
C LEU A 305 -12.91 7.68 -10.18
N THR A 306 -12.32 6.74 -9.43
CA THR A 306 -12.64 6.52 -8.01
C THR A 306 -11.38 6.15 -7.25
N LEU A 307 -11.22 6.71 -6.05
CA LEU A 307 -10.13 6.36 -5.14
C LEU A 307 -10.56 5.26 -4.16
N ILE A 308 -9.67 4.30 -3.92
CA ILE A 308 -9.88 3.18 -2.99
C ILE A 308 -8.73 3.12 -1.99
N GLY A 309 -9.06 2.97 -0.71
CA GLY A 309 -8.07 2.87 0.35
C GLY A 309 -8.63 2.36 1.67
N THR A 310 -7.91 1.43 2.28
CA THR A 310 -8.13 0.88 3.63
C THR A 310 -7.23 1.62 4.64
N HIS A 311 -6.64 0.92 5.61
CA HIS A 311 -5.40 1.31 6.30
C HIS A 311 -4.27 0.32 5.96
N ALA A 312 -3.06 0.55 6.49
CA ALA A 312 -1.89 -0.31 6.30
C ALA A 312 -1.32 -0.81 7.64
N HIS A 313 -0.36 -1.74 7.56
CA HIS A 313 0.28 -2.36 8.73
C HIS A 313 1.04 -1.37 9.61
N GLU A 314 1.60 -0.29 9.03
CA GLU A 314 2.39 0.69 9.77
C GLU A 314 1.66 1.22 11.01
N MET A 315 0.35 1.42 10.92
CA MET A 315 -0.42 1.96 12.03
C MET A 315 -0.48 0.97 13.20
N GLN A 316 -0.62 -0.32 12.90
CA GLN A 316 -0.60 -1.39 13.90
C GLN A 316 0.81 -1.58 14.47
N SER A 317 1.85 -1.57 13.62
CA SER A 317 3.25 -1.69 14.02
C SER A 317 3.69 -0.54 14.94
N VAL A 318 3.33 0.70 14.60
CA VAL A 318 3.62 1.89 15.43
C VAL A 318 2.85 1.86 16.74
N THR A 319 1.56 1.50 16.68
CA THR A 319 0.72 1.38 17.90
C THR A 319 1.27 0.31 18.83
N GLN A 320 1.69 -0.84 18.29
CA GLN A 320 2.25 -1.94 19.06
C GLN A 320 3.59 -1.55 19.69
N GLN A 321 4.52 -0.94 18.95
CA GLN A 321 5.79 -0.55 19.53
C GLN A 321 5.60 0.38 20.74
N LEU A 322 4.71 1.37 20.61
CA LEU A 322 4.48 2.36 21.66
C LEU A 322 3.62 1.83 22.81
N LEU A 323 2.64 0.97 22.52
CA LEU A 323 1.58 0.58 23.44
C LEU A 323 1.53 -0.93 23.74
N CYS A 324 2.60 -1.70 23.49
CA CYS A 324 2.61 -3.16 23.72
C CYS A 324 2.35 -3.54 25.18
N LYS A 325 2.47 -2.61 26.13
CA LYS A 325 1.99 -2.79 27.51
C LYS A 325 0.58 -3.39 27.55
N TYR A 326 -0.34 -2.90 26.73
CA TYR A 326 -1.72 -3.40 26.70
C TYR A 326 -1.84 -4.80 26.10
N ASP A 327 -0.91 -5.19 25.22
CA ASP A 327 -0.83 -6.56 24.71
C ASP A 327 -0.49 -7.54 25.83
N TYR A 328 0.40 -7.15 26.75
CA TYR A 328 0.75 -7.94 27.93
C TYR A 328 -0.33 -7.93 29.01
N GLU A 329 -0.99 -6.78 29.25
CA GLU A 329 -2.09 -6.67 30.22
C GLU A 329 -3.33 -7.49 29.82
N GLY A 330 -3.60 -7.58 28.51
CA GLY A 330 -4.66 -8.44 27.98
C GLY A 330 -4.34 -9.93 28.03
N GLY A 331 -3.07 -10.29 28.24
CA GLY A 331 -2.58 -11.66 28.20
C GLY A 331 -2.50 -12.36 29.55
N ASP A 332 -2.26 -13.68 29.51
CA ASP A 332 -2.04 -14.52 30.68
C ASP A 332 -0.59 -14.98 30.77
N GLY A 333 -0.07 -15.12 32.00
CA GLY A 333 1.29 -15.63 32.23
C GLY A 333 2.40 -14.82 31.55
N GLY A 334 2.14 -13.56 31.22
CA GLY A 334 3.07 -12.69 30.48
C GLY A 334 3.16 -12.98 28.98
N ALA A 335 2.21 -13.70 28.38
CA ALA A 335 2.12 -13.89 26.94
C ALA A 335 1.31 -12.74 26.30
N PRO A 336 1.87 -12.01 25.32
CA PRO A 336 1.17 -10.87 24.71
C PRO A 336 0.04 -11.32 23.76
N VAL A 337 -1.04 -10.54 23.68
CA VAL A 337 -2.17 -10.72 22.75
C VAL A 337 -2.35 -9.50 21.85
N CYS A 338 -3.17 -9.57 20.78
CA CYS A 338 -3.26 -8.51 19.77
C CYS A 338 -4.12 -7.28 20.17
N VAL A 339 -4.00 -6.73 21.39
CA VAL A 339 -4.81 -5.58 21.84
C VAL A 339 -4.46 -4.30 21.07
N SER A 340 -3.18 -4.01 20.87
CA SER A 340 -2.66 -2.85 20.14
C SER A 340 -3.12 -2.84 18.68
N ALA A 341 -3.20 -4.03 18.05
CA ALA A 341 -3.76 -4.18 16.71
C ALA A 341 -5.25 -3.81 16.69
N LEU A 342 -6.06 -4.30 17.65
CA LEU A 342 -7.48 -3.92 17.76
C LEU A 342 -7.64 -2.41 18.01
N LEU A 343 -6.84 -1.84 18.91
CA LEU A 343 -6.83 -0.42 19.23
C LEU A 343 -6.58 0.43 17.99
N ALA A 344 -5.58 0.07 17.17
CA ALA A 344 -5.30 0.77 15.92
C ALA A 344 -6.52 0.78 14.97
N HIS A 345 -7.24 -0.34 14.85
CA HIS A 345 -8.45 -0.38 14.02
C HIS A 345 -9.58 0.50 14.58
N LEU A 346 -9.80 0.51 15.90
CA LEU A 346 -10.81 1.37 16.52
C LEU A 346 -10.49 2.86 16.32
N LEU A 347 -9.24 3.27 16.55
CA LEU A 347 -8.79 4.64 16.30
C LEU A 347 -8.95 5.04 14.83
N PHE A 348 -8.71 4.11 13.91
CA PHE A 348 -8.92 4.35 12.48
C PHE A 348 -10.41 4.54 12.15
N MET A 349 -11.29 3.67 12.68
CA MET A 349 -12.73 3.74 12.44
C MET A 349 -13.35 5.03 12.99
N VAL A 350 -13.06 5.40 14.24
CA VAL A 350 -13.68 6.57 14.87
C VAL A 350 -13.33 7.88 14.15
N ILE A 351 -12.12 7.96 13.59
CA ILE A 351 -11.65 9.15 12.86
C ILE A 351 -12.22 9.24 11.45
N ASN A 352 -12.33 8.11 10.75
CA ASN A 352 -12.74 8.08 9.36
C ASN A 352 -14.25 7.84 9.17
N GLY A 353 -14.96 7.38 10.20
CA GLY A 353 -16.37 7.01 10.14
C GLY A 353 -16.65 5.83 9.22
N ARG A 354 -17.93 5.66 8.84
CA ARG A 354 -18.46 4.69 7.86
C ARG A 354 -18.23 3.22 8.24
N MET A 355 -19.05 2.71 9.15
CA MET A 355 -18.97 1.32 9.60
C MET A 355 -19.29 0.30 8.50
N GLU A 356 -20.01 0.71 7.45
CA GLU A 356 -20.34 -0.14 6.30
C GLU A 356 -19.11 -0.71 5.58
N HIS A 357 -17.95 -0.06 5.70
CA HIS A 357 -16.69 -0.44 5.07
C HIS A 357 -15.57 -0.70 6.07
N ALA A 358 -15.90 -0.87 7.36
CA ALA A 358 -14.93 -1.22 8.39
C ALA A 358 -14.15 -2.47 7.97
N THR A 359 -12.85 -2.27 7.70
CA THR A 359 -11.96 -3.28 7.12
C THR A 359 -10.96 -3.72 8.18
N ALA A 360 -10.89 -5.03 8.44
CA ALA A 360 -9.83 -5.66 9.21
C ALA A 360 -8.61 -5.91 8.31
N LEU A 361 -7.43 -5.53 8.80
CA LEU A 361 -6.14 -5.99 8.29
C LEU A 361 -5.49 -6.82 9.40
N CYS A 362 -5.75 -8.12 9.37
CA CYS A 362 -5.60 -9.01 10.51
C CYS A 362 -4.22 -9.69 10.63
N ASP A 363 -3.38 -9.61 9.60
CA ASP A 363 -2.16 -10.41 9.52
C ASP A 363 -0.90 -9.70 10.03
N THR A 364 -0.98 -8.51 10.64
CA THR A 364 0.23 -7.81 11.14
C THR A 364 1.05 -8.69 12.10
N PHE A 365 0.37 -9.39 13.01
CA PHE A 365 0.98 -10.30 13.99
C PHE A 365 0.42 -11.73 13.90
N GLY A 366 -0.33 -12.03 12.83
CA GLY A 366 -0.99 -13.31 12.60
C GLY A 366 -2.51 -13.21 12.71
N THR A 367 -3.20 -13.69 11.68
CA THR A 367 -4.66 -13.59 11.52
C THR A 367 -5.39 -14.36 12.61
N ARG A 368 -4.94 -15.57 12.97
CA ARG A 368 -5.60 -16.37 14.02
C ARG A 368 -5.58 -15.70 15.39
N ALA A 369 -4.45 -15.10 15.77
CA ALA A 369 -4.32 -14.36 17.03
C ALA A 369 -5.19 -13.10 17.02
N PHE A 370 -5.21 -12.36 15.90
CA PHE A 370 -6.08 -11.20 15.74
C PHE A 370 -7.56 -11.57 15.87
N VAL A 371 -8.01 -12.63 15.19
CA VAL A 371 -9.39 -13.12 15.24
C VAL A 371 -9.76 -13.56 16.67
N ALA A 372 -8.89 -14.28 17.36
CA ALA A 372 -9.11 -14.70 18.74
C ALA A 372 -9.30 -13.50 19.68
N ALA A 373 -8.41 -12.50 19.58
CA ALA A 373 -8.52 -11.26 20.35
C ALA A 373 -9.80 -10.48 20.01
N ALA A 374 -10.15 -10.36 18.72
CA ALA A 374 -11.33 -9.63 18.26
C ALA A 374 -12.65 -10.27 18.72
N LEU A 375 -12.71 -11.61 18.82
CA LEU A 375 -13.86 -12.34 19.35
C LEU A 375 -13.98 -12.21 20.87
N ALA A 376 -12.85 -12.09 21.57
CA ALA A 376 -12.83 -11.96 23.03
C ALA A 376 -13.18 -10.54 23.49
N ALA A 377 -12.63 -9.52 22.82
CA ALA A 377 -12.73 -8.11 23.18
C ALA A 377 -14.15 -7.54 22.99
N ASP A 378 -14.75 -7.04 24.07
CA ASP A 378 -15.90 -6.15 23.99
C ASP A 378 -15.50 -4.81 23.35
N VAL A 379 -16.44 -4.20 22.63
CA VAL A 379 -16.25 -2.84 22.12
C VAL A 379 -16.24 -1.85 23.30
N PRO A 380 -15.18 -1.02 23.45
CA PRO A 380 -15.13 -0.05 24.55
C PRO A 380 -16.32 0.92 24.52
N GLN A 381 -16.92 1.21 25.68
CA GLN A 381 -18.05 2.13 25.77
C GLN A 381 -17.71 3.51 25.21
N GLU A 382 -16.52 4.04 25.50
CA GLU A 382 -16.07 5.33 24.97
C GLU A 382 -16.02 5.35 23.43
N PHE A 383 -15.66 4.23 22.80
CA PHE A 383 -15.70 4.12 21.34
C PHE A 383 -17.14 4.11 20.81
N ILE A 384 -18.06 3.43 21.49
CA ILE A 384 -19.49 3.43 21.13
C ILE A 384 -20.04 4.85 21.18
N ASP A 385 -19.72 5.59 22.25
CA ASP A 385 -20.16 6.97 22.45
C ASP A 385 -19.57 7.91 21.38
N ASP A 386 -18.26 7.76 21.09
CA ASP A 386 -17.58 8.55 20.06
C ASP A 386 -18.17 8.27 18.66
N MET A 387 -18.45 7.01 18.33
CA MET A 387 -19.08 6.63 17.06
C MET A 387 -20.52 7.14 16.95
N ALA A 388 -21.31 7.07 18.01
CA ALA A 388 -22.67 7.60 18.03
C ALA A 388 -22.69 9.13 17.84
N ALA A 389 -21.74 9.84 18.45
CA ALA A 389 -21.58 11.27 18.25
C ALA A 389 -21.12 11.61 16.82
N LYS A 390 -20.26 10.77 16.23
CA LYS A 390 -19.70 10.99 14.89
C LYS A 390 -20.68 10.64 13.76
N MET A 391 -21.46 9.58 13.94
CA MET A 391 -22.34 8.98 12.94
C MET A 391 -23.76 8.77 13.50
N PRO A 392 -24.49 9.84 13.87
CA PRO A 392 -25.80 9.73 14.53
C PRO A 392 -26.89 9.07 13.67
N ALA A 393 -26.68 8.98 12.36
CA ALA A 393 -27.59 8.33 11.41
C ALA A 393 -27.33 6.82 11.24
N GLU A 394 -26.19 6.30 11.70
CA GLU A 394 -25.91 4.85 11.65
C GLU A 394 -26.60 4.11 12.80
N PRO A 395 -26.95 2.82 12.62
CA PRO A 395 -27.49 2.01 13.72
C PRO A 395 -26.51 1.97 14.91
N PRO A 396 -27.00 2.08 16.15
CA PRO A 396 -26.14 2.05 17.31
C PRO A 396 -25.44 0.70 17.45
N ILE A 397 -24.18 0.74 17.88
CA ILE A 397 -23.44 -0.48 18.22
C ILE A 397 -24.10 -1.09 19.47
N PRO A 398 -24.60 -2.35 19.41
CA PRO A 398 -25.32 -2.92 20.52
C PRO A 398 -24.39 -3.20 21.70
N LYS A 399 -24.91 -3.05 22.92
CA LYS A 399 -24.18 -3.42 24.15
C LYS A 399 -23.84 -4.91 24.11
N GLY A 400 -22.59 -5.26 24.41
CA GLY A 400 -22.09 -6.63 24.31
C GLY A 400 -21.61 -7.02 22.89
N ALA A 401 -21.57 -6.06 21.95
CA ALA A 401 -20.85 -6.25 20.70
C ALA A 401 -19.37 -6.53 20.96
N LYS A 402 -18.81 -7.43 20.16
CA LYS A 402 -17.38 -7.71 20.10
C LYS A 402 -16.73 -6.87 19.02
N VAL A 403 -15.43 -6.62 19.14
CA VAL A 403 -14.68 -5.91 18.09
C VAL A 403 -14.79 -6.64 16.74
N PHE A 404 -14.87 -7.97 16.75
CA PHE A 404 -15.14 -8.78 15.56
C PHE A 404 -16.42 -8.34 14.81
N ASP A 405 -17.49 -8.00 15.53
CA ASP A 405 -18.81 -7.65 14.97
C ASP A 405 -18.76 -6.37 14.14
N LEU A 406 -17.78 -5.51 14.42
CA LEU A 406 -17.55 -4.25 13.72
C LEU A 406 -16.97 -4.47 12.32
N MET A 407 -16.18 -5.53 12.10
CA MET A 407 -15.42 -5.76 10.87
C MET A 407 -16.33 -6.32 9.76
N LYS A 408 -16.54 -5.53 8.70
CA LYS A 408 -17.39 -5.93 7.55
C LYS A 408 -16.60 -6.44 6.36
N VAL A 409 -15.33 -6.04 6.26
CA VAL A 409 -14.41 -6.48 5.23
C VAL A 409 -13.16 -7.05 5.90
N TRP A 410 -12.66 -8.17 5.41
CA TRP A 410 -11.43 -8.80 5.91
C TRP A 410 -10.43 -8.83 4.76
N ARG A 411 -9.41 -7.97 4.84
CA ARG A 411 -8.34 -7.88 3.84
C ARG A 411 -7.21 -8.83 4.25
N LEU A 412 -7.00 -9.85 3.43
CA LEU A 412 -5.96 -10.86 3.63
C LEU A 412 -4.71 -10.46 2.83
N ASP A 413 -3.59 -10.26 3.53
CA ASP A 413 -2.34 -9.68 2.98
C ASP A 413 -1.10 -10.58 3.21
N SER A 414 -1.27 -11.79 3.76
CA SER A 414 -0.24 -12.84 3.82
C SER A 414 -0.85 -14.23 4.08
N GLY A 415 -0.05 -15.30 3.98
CA GLY A 415 -0.46 -16.68 4.21
C GLY A 415 -1.28 -17.31 3.10
N ASP A 416 -1.65 -18.58 3.28
CA ASP A 416 -2.54 -19.28 2.35
C ASP A 416 -3.94 -18.67 2.42
N TYR A 417 -4.39 -18.11 1.28
CA TYR A 417 -5.67 -17.41 1.21
C TYR A 417 -6.84 -18.31 1.62
N ARG A 418 -6.87 -19.56 1.17
CA ARG A 418 -8.01 -20.46 1.39
C ARG A 418 -8.10 -20.87 2.85
N GLU A 419 -6.97 -21.19 3.47
CA GLU A 419 -6.91 -21.53 4.89
C GLU A 419 -7.36 -20.36 5.76
N ILE A 420 -6.82 -19.16 5.51
CA ILE A 420 -7.13 -17.98 6.32
C ILE A 420 -8.57 -17.52 6.10
N ALA A 421 -9.08 -17.56 4.86
CA ALA A 421 -10.48 -17.25 4.57
C ALA A 421 -11.43 -18.18 5.36
N LYS A 422 -11.11 -19.48 5.42
CA LYS A 422 -11.88 -20.46 6.21
C LYS A 422 -11.81 -20.15 7.71
N ASP A 423 -10.64 -19.78 8.23
CA ASP A 423 -10.49 -19.41 9.64
C ASP A 423 -11.40 -18.22 10.01
N VAL A 424 -11.47 -17.19 9.17
CA VAL A 424 -12.34 -16.03 9.36
C VAL A 424 -13.84 -16.40 9.29
N LEU A 425 -14.22 -17.24 8.32
CA LEU A 425 -15.61 -17.68 8.16
C LEU A 425 -16.06 -18.56 9.31
N PHE A 426 -15.22 -19.50 9.75
CA PHE A 426 -15.50 -20.35 10.91
C PHE A 426 -15.66 -19.53 12.20
N ALA A 427 -14.81 -18.52 12.39
CA ALA A 427 -14.94 -17.58 13.50
C ALA A 427 -16.27 -16.81 13.47
N TRP A 428 -16.71 -16.38 12.28
CA TRP A 428 -18.00 -15.72 12.11
C TRP A 428 -19.19 -16.63 12.43
N GLU A 429 -19.18 -17.88 11.98
CA GLU A 429 -20.23 -18.86 12.30
C GLU A 429 -20.34 -19.09 13.80
N LYS A 430 -19.19 -19.30 14.45
CA LYS A 430 -19.12 -19.43 15.92
C LYS A 430 -19.69 -18.21 16.62
N ARG A 431 -19.33 -17.01 16.14
CA ARG A 431 -19.83 -15.75 16.71
C ARG A 431 -21.33 -15.58 16.51
N CYS A 432 -21.88 -15.99 15.36
CA CYS A 432 -23.33 -15.92 15.10
C CYS A 432 -24.13 -16.77 16.10
N MET A 433 -23.65 -17.97 16.45
CA MET A 433 -24.29 -18.80 17.46
C MET A 433 -24.31 -18.09 18.83
N GLN A 434 -23.17 -17.54 19.25
CA GLN A 434 -23.06 -16.78 20.51
C GLN A 434 -23.92 -15.52 20.52
N ALA A 435 -23.97 -14.77 19.40
CA ALA A 435 -24.78 -13.57 19.28
C ALA A 435 -26.26 -13.88 19.45
N ARG A 436 -26.73 -15.00 18.88
CA ARG A 436 -28.10 -15.47 19.02
C ARG A 436 -28.45 -15.82 20.47
N GLU A 437 -27.56 -16.50 21.19
CA GLU A 437 -27.74 -16.81 22.62
C GLU A 437 -27.81 -15.54 23.49
N GLN A 438 -27.12 -14.48 23.07
CA GLN A 438 -27.09 -13.17 23.73
C GLN A 438 -28.23 -12.24 23.29
N GLY A 439 -29.11 -12.67 22.36
CA GLY A 439 -30.19 -11.84 21.82
C GLY A 439 -29.71 -10.68 20.94
N LEU A 440 -28.49 -10.75 20.41
CA LEU A 440 -27.91 -9.75 19.52
C LEU A 440 -28.36 -9.96 18.05
N PRO A 441 -28.34 -8.90 17.22
CA PRO A 441 -28.64 -9.01 15.80
C PRO A 441 -27.71 -10.02 15.10
N GLN A 442 -28.26 -10.72 14.11
CA GLN A 442 -27.47 -11.61 13.27
C GLN A 442 -26.39 -10.80 12.53
N LEU A 443 -25.15 -11.29 12.57
CA LEU A 443 -24.04 -10.64 11.88
C LEU A 443 -24.10 -10.96 10.39
N PRO A 444 -23.89 -9.97 9.50
CA PRO A 444 -23.75 -10.23 8.08
C PRO A 444 -22.50 -11.07 7.83
N ARG A 445 -22.54 -11.89 6.78
CA ARG A 445 -21.39 -12.70 6.36
C ARG A 445 -20.18 -11.77 6.09
N PRO A 446 -18.97 -12.12 6.56
CA PRO A 446 -17.76 -11.35 6.29
C PRO A 446 -17.49 -11.28 4.80
N ARG A 447 -17.13 -10.10 4.30
CA ARG A 447 -16.68 -9.93 2.92
C ARG A 447 -15.16 -10.02 2.87
N ILE A 448 -14.61 -10.97 2.12
CA ILE A 448 -13.16 -11.21 2.07
C ILE A 448 -12.56 -10.49 0.87
N MET A 449 -11.45 -9.79 1.09
CA MET A 449 -10.65 -9.14 0.07
C MET A 449 -9.25 -9.76 0.05
N ASN A 450 -8.69 -10.03 -1.13
CA ASN A 450 -7.31 -10.48 -1.27
C ASN A 450 -6.45 -9.36 -1.87
N SER A 451 -5.34 -9.01 -1.21
CA SER A 451 -4.33 -8.09 -1.74
C SER A 451 -2.91 -8.67 -1.80
N ASN A 452 -2.75 -9.95 -1.45
CA ASN A 452 -1.49 -10.68 -1.53
C ASN A 452 -1.49 -11.60 -2.75
N LEU A 453 -1.30 -10.99 -3.92
CA LEU A 453 -1.29 -11.68 -5.23
C LEU A 453 0.05 -11.44 -5.90
N GLU A 454 0.69 -12.51 -6.37
CA GLU A 454 2.01 -12.47 -7.00
C GLU A 454 1.92 -12.51 -8.54
N SER A 455 0.80 -12.98 -9.10
CA SER A 455 0.67 -13.16 -10.55
C SER A 455 -0.75 -12.95 -11.08
N VAL A 456 -0.87 -12.77 -12.41
CA VAL A 456 -2.17 -12.80 -13.10
C VAL A 456 -2.82 -14.19 -12.96
N ASP A 457 -2.04 -15.26 -12.92
CA ASP A 457 -2.58 -16.62 -12.80
C ASP A 457 -3.32 -16.82 -11.46
N GLU A 458 -2.76 -16.29 -10.37
CA GLU A 458 -3.43 -16.26 -9.07
C GLU A 458 -4.71 -15.42 -9.09
N VAL A 459 -4.73 -14.28 -9.81
CA VAL A 459 -5.96 -13.50 -10.01
C VAL A 459 -7.05 -14.37 -10.64
N LEU A 460 -6.71 -15.13 -11.70
CA LEU A 460 -7.65 -16.01 -12.38
C LEU A 460 -8.10 -17.18 -11.48
N GLU A 461 -7.20 -17.71 -10.66
CA GLU A 461 -7.53 -18.74 -9.66
C GLU A 461 -8.53 -18.20 -8.64
N MET A 462 -8.26 -17.03 -8.05
CA MET A 462 -9.14 -16.40 -7.07
C MET A 462 -10.54 -16.14 -7.66
N MET A 463 -10.63 -15.71 -8.92
CA MET A 463 -11.90 -15.52 -9.63
C MET A 463 -12.65 -16.84 -9.89
N SER A 464 -11.96 -17.98 -9.81
CA SER A 464 -12.51 -19.32 -10.03
C SER A 464 -12.95 -20.03 -8.76
N LEU A 465 -12.67 -19.46 -7.58
CA LEU A 465 -13.05 -20.06 -6.31
C LEU A 465 -14.56 -20.26 -6.19
N GLU A 466 -14.97 -21.24 -5.38
CA GLU A 466 -16.35 -21.37 -4.94
C GLU A 466 -16.86 -20.07 -4.30
N GLU A 467 -18.14 -19.73 -4.51
CA GLU A 467 -18.74 -18.47 -4.05
C GLU A 467 -18.46 -18.18 -2.58
N GLU A 468 -18.39 -19.24 -1.78
CA GLU A 468 -18.13 -19.19 -0.34
C GLU A 468 -16.76 -18.56 0.01
N LEU A 469 -15.72 -18.97 -0.72
CA LEU A 469 -14.34 -18.51 -0.52
C LEU A 469 -13.92 -17.44 -1.52
N ARG A 470 -14.74 -17.15 -2.53
CA ARG A 470 -14.39 -16.20 -3.58
C ARG A 470 -14.29 -14.79 -2.97
N PRO A 471 -13.18 -14.07 -3.18
CA PRO A 471 -13.04 -12.72 -2.67
C PRO A 471 -14.05 -11.78 -3.36
N ILE A 472 -14.62 -10.86 -2.58
CA ILE A 472 -15.49 -9.80 -3.09
C ILE A 472 -14.71 -8.73 -3.87
N ALA A 473 -13.39 -8.67 -3.65
CA ALA A 473 -12.48 -7.72 -4.24
C ALA A 473 -11.05 -8.27 -4.26
N LEU A 474 -10.34 -7.98 -5.34
CA LEU A 474 -8.90 -8.20 -5.51
C LEU A 474 -8.21 -6.83 -5.59
N GLY A 475 -7.15 -6.64 -4.81
CA GLY A 475 -6.33 -5.43 -4.81
C GLY A 475 -4.92 -5.70 -5.29
N PHE A 476 -4.54 -5.20 -6.46
CA PHE A 476 -3.20 -5.40 -7.02
C PHE A 476 -2.76 -4.26 -7.93
N GLY A 477 -1.45 -4.08 -8.13
CA GLY A 477 -0.89 -3.06 -9.03
C GLY A 477 0.27 -3.58 -9.85
N THR A 478 1.39 -3.88 -9.20
CA THR A 478 2.65 -4.28 -9.86
C THR A 478 2.53 -5.52 -10.74
N LEU A 479 1.56 -6.42 -10.53
CA LEU A 479 1.45 -7.66 -11.31
C LEU A 479 1.14 -7.41 -12.81
N MET A 480 0.49 -6.29 -13.12
CA MET A 480 0.19 -5.90 -14.52
C MET A 480 1.32 -5.08 -15.15
N ASP A 481 2.34 -4.72 -14.36
CA ASP A 481 3.54 -4.01 -14.76
C ASP A 481 4.74 -4.97 -14.83
N GLY A 482 5.88 -4.52 -15.37
CA GLY A 482 7.06 -5.31 -15.65
C GLY A 482 7.18 -5.61 -17.14
N PHE A 483 7.99 -6.59 -17.50
CA PHE A 483 8.43 -6.75 -18.87
C PHE A 483 8.23 -8.19 -19.35
N VAL A 484 7.75 -8.36 -20.57
CA VAL A 484 7.95 -9.59 -21.34
C VAL A 484 9.38 -9.61 -21.89
N PRO A 485 9.93 -10.76 -22.32
CA PRO A 485 11.28 -10.81 -22.88
C PRO A 485 11.45 -9.81 -24.04
N PHE A 486 12.52 -9.03 -24.01
CA PHE A 486 12.79 -8.04 -25.04
C PHE A 486 13.26 -8.72 -26.32
N HIS A 487 12.69 -8.33 -27.46
CA HIS A 487 13.06 -8.92 -28.74
C HIS A 487 14.24 -8.16 -29.35
N VAL A 488 15.36 -8.85 -29.51
CA VAL A 488 16.54 -8.34 -30.23
C VAL A 488 16.44 -8.84 -31.66
N GLY A 489 16.34 -7.94 -32.63
CA GLY A 489 16.32 -8.33 -34.05
C GLY A 489 17.56 -9.16 -34.40
N SER A 490 17.40 -10.16 -35.26
CA SER A 490 18.45 -11.09 -35.75
C SER A 490 19.50 -10.44 -36.67
N GLY A 491 19.93 -9.20 -36.35
CA GLY A 491 20.69 -8.31 -37.23
C GLY A 491 22.10 -7.95 -36.78
N SER A 492 22.61 -8.48 -35.67
CA SER A 492 24.02 -8.35 -35.29
C SER A 492 24.60 -9.73 -35.05
N GLY A 493 25.64 -10.09 -35.80
CA GLY A 493 26.23 -11.43 -35.85
C GLY A 493 26.77 -11.94 -34.52
N ALA A 494 25.88 -12.43 -33.66
CA ALA A 494 26.24 -13.27 -32.54
C ALA A 494 26.41 -14.70 -33.06
N ALA A 495 27.68 -15.11 -33.18
CA ALA A 495 28.06 -16.49 -33.38
C ALA A 495 27.51 -17.35 -32.24
N ASN A 496 26.85 -18.46 -32.60
CA ASN A 496 26.68 -19.69 -31.83
C ASN A 496 26.46 -19.56 -30.31
N GLY A 497 25.19 -19.51 -29.92
CA GLY A 497 24.73 -19.74 -28.56
C GLY A 497 23.32 -19.19 -28.41
N ALA A 498 22.39 -19.98 -27.87
CA ALA A 498 21.04 -19.50 -27.54
C ALA A 498 21.16 -18.38 -26.49
N LEU A 499 21.31 -17.13 -26.94
CA LEU A 499 21.19 -15.97 -26.08
C LEU A 499 19.73 -15.89 -25.66
N GLU A 500 19.46 -16.23 -24.40
CA GLU A 500 18.17 -15.97 -23.77
C GLU A 500 17.78 -14.51 -24.04
N ASN A 501 16.54 -14.29 -24.45
CA ASN A 501 16.06 -12.94 -24.73
C ASN A 501 16.28 -12.07 -23.48
N PRO A 502 16.88 -10.86 -23.61
CA PRO A 502 17.14 -9.99 -22.49
C PRO A 502 15.86 -9.71 -21.70
N SER A 503 15.93 -9.75 -20.37
CA SER A 503 14.81 -9.45 -19.49
C SER A 503 15.23 -8.43 -18.42
N LEU A 504 14.28 -7.58 -18.04
CA LEU A 504 14.39 -6.67 -16.90
C LEU A 504 13.42 -7.15 -15.82
N ASN A 505 13.80 -7.01 -14.56
CA ASN A 505 12.97 -7.43 -13.44
C ASN A 505 12.53 -6.22 -12.61
N MET A 506 11.25 -6.22 -12.22
CA MET A 506 10.76 -5.30 -11.20
C MET A 506 11.47 -5.61 -9.88
N ALA A 507 11.92 -4.59 -9.18
CA ALA A 507 12.64 -4.79 -7.92
C ALA A 507 11.63 -4.93 -6.78
N SER A 508 11.91 -5.75 -5.77
CA SER A 508 11.10 -5.76 -4.56
C SER A 508 11.53 -4.59 -3.66
N VAL A 509 11.16 -3.38 -4.05
CA VAL A 509 11.31 -2.18 -3.21
C VAL A 509 10.26 -2.21 -2.11
N VAL A 510 10.68 -2.01 -0.86
CA VAL A 510 9.79 -2.04 0.31
C VAL A 510 10.24 -0.96 1.27
N MET A 511 9.30 -0.12 1.72
CA MET A 511 9.52 0.81 2.81
C MET A 511 8.55 0.51 3.95
N LYS A 512 9.02 0.57 5.20
CA LYS A 512 8.22 0.23 6.40
C LYS A 512 8.54 1.17 7.55
N ALA A 513 7.55 1.44 8.39
CA ALA A 513 7.80 1.95 9.72
C ALA A 513 8.66 0.94 10.48
N VAL A 514 9.80 1.37 10.99
CA VAL A 514 10.76 0.52 11.70
C VAL A 514 11.02 0.99 13.12
N GLN A 515 10.81 2.28 13.39
CA GLN A 515 10.86 2.86 14.74
C GLN A 515 9.75 3.87 14.93
N ALA A 516 9.25 3.94 16.16
CA ALA A 516 8.34 4.95 16.65
C ALA A 516 8.79 5.40 18.04
N TYR A 517 8.81 6.70 18.26
CA TYR A 517 9.23 7.32 19.50
C TYR A 517 8.08 8.12 20.09
N GLY A 518 7.69 7.75 21.31
CA GLY A 518 6.64 8.44 22.05
C GLY A 518 7.07 9.83 22.51
N PRO A 519 6.11 10.73 22.80
CA PRO A 519 6.43 12.06 23.30
C PRO A 519 7.05 12.00 24.72
N PRO A 520 7.81 13.02 25.16
CA PRO A 520 8.53 12.99 26.45
C PRO A 520 7.65 12.82 27.70
N HIS A 521 6.35 13.14 27.60
CA HIS A 521 5.39 13.04 28.70
C HIS A 521 4.66 11.69 28.73
N MET A 522 4.92 10.80 27.78
CA MET A 522 4.38 9.44 27.81
C MET A 522 4.79 8.75 29.12
N PRO A 523 3.86 8.11 29.87
CA PRO A 523 4.16 7.59 31.19
C PRO A 523 5.37 6.65 31.22
N ARG A 524 6.25 6.81 32.21
CA ARG A 524 7.36 5.89 32.44
C ARG A 524 6.81 4.50 32.79
N GLY A 525 7.27 3.46 32.11
CA GLY A 525 6.83 2.07 32.34
C GLY A 525 6.01 1.44 31.21
N PHE A 526 5.73 2.16 30.12
CA PHE A 526 5.43 1.52 28.85
C PHE A 526 6.69 0.79 28.38
N LYS A 527 6.71 -0.55 28.43
CA LYS A 527 7.72 -1.33 27.70
C LYS A 527 7.49 -0.98 26.23
N SER A 528 8.48 -0.37 25.58
CA SER A 528 8.47 -0.21 24.13
C SER A 528 9.15 -1.42 23.53
N MET A 529 8.60 -1.95 22.44
CA MET A 529 9.37 -2.91 21.63
C MET A 529 10.59 -2.21 21.04
N SER A 530 11.63 -3.00 20.73
CA SER A 530 12.85 -2.50 20.09
C SER A 530 12.63 -2.00 18.66
N SER A 531 11.49 -2.32 18.03
CA SER A 531 11.13 -1.86 16.68
C SER A 531 9.61 -1.91 16.44
N ALA A 532 9.13 -1.07 15.53
CA ALA A 532 7.83 -1.21 14.90
C ALA A 532 7.90 -2.33 13.88
N SER A 533 7.07 -3.37 14.05
CA SER A 533 7.29 -4.64 13.33
C SER A 533 6.04 -5.25 12.73
N LYS A 534 6.23 -6.14 11.76
CA LYS A 534 5.21 -7.04 11.20
C LYS A 534 5.79 -8.45 11.14
N LEU A 535 5.03 -9.45 11.58
CA LEU A 535 5.38 -10.86 11.41
C LEU A 535 4.71 -11.48 10.18
N GLY A 536 3.41 -11.24 9.99
CA GLY A 536 2.63 -11.95 8.96
C GLY A 536 2.10 -13.31 9.43
N ASP A 537 1.35 -13.98 8.55
CA ASP A 537 0.87 -15.34 8.78
C ASP A 537 1.93 -16.42 8.50
N GLU A 538 3.00 -16.09 7.76
CA GLU A 538 4.13 -16.99 7.46
C GLU A 538 5.38 -16.60 8.26
N ASP A 539 6.17 -17.57 8.70
CA ASP A 539 7.31 -17.33 9.61
C ASP A 539 8.51 -16.62 8.94
N GLY A 540 8.55 -16.57 7.60
CA GLY A 540 9.63 -15.92 6.83
C GLY A 540 9.41 -14.45 6.48
N LYS A 541 8.34 -13.81 6.97
CA LYS A 541 7.95 -12.44 6.59
C LYS A 541 8.22 -11.37 7.65
N LEU A 542 9.07 -11.67 8.65
CA LEU A 542 9.46 -10.72 9.67
C LEU A 542 10.00 -9.41 9.06
N GLN A 543 9.39 -8.30 9.44
CA GLN A 543 9.78 -6.94 9.09
C GLN A 543 10.07 -6.20 10.38
N VAL A 544 11.33 -5.81 10.55
CA VAL A 544 11.88 -5.11 11.71
C VAL A 544 12.90 -4.08 11.22
N ASP A 545 13.36 -3.23 12.12
CA ASP A 545 14.44 -2.29 11.82
C ASP A 545 15.72 -3.02 11.36
N PRO A 546 16.21 -2.74 10.13
CA PRO A 546 17.44 -3.33 9.61
C PRO A 546 18.71 -2.92 10.37
N ARG A 547 18.63 -1.93 11.26
CA ARG A 547 19.77 -1.47 12.08
C ARG A 547 19.88 -2.20 13.42
N LEU A 548 18.90 -3.02 13.80
CA LEU A 548 18.94 -3.77 15.05
C LEU A 548 20.03 -4.83 15.05
N GLY A 549 20.64 -5.05 16.20
CA GLY A 549 21.54 -6.18 16.43
C GLY A 549 20.80 -7.52 16.38
N GLU A 550 21.56 -8.61 16.18
CA GLU A 550 20.98 -9.96 16.07
C GLU A 550 20.17 -10.35 17.31
N ALA A 551 20.69 -10.08 18.52
CA ALA A 551 19.99 -10.39 19.78
C ALA A 551 18.63 -9.68 19.90
N ASP A 552 18.56 -8.38 19.59
CA ASP A 552 17.30 -7.62 19.63
C ASP A 552 16.29 -8.14 18.59
N ARG A 553 16.78 -8.55 17.41
CA ARG A 553 15.95 -9.15 16.36
C ARG A 553 15.39 -10.51 16.79
N GLU A 554 16.21 -11.35 17.42
CA GLU A 554 15.80 -12.67 17.93
C GLU A 554 14.77 -12.55 19.06
N ASP A 555 15.01 -11.67 20.04
CA ASP A 555 14.08 -11.40 21.14
C ASP A 555 12.72 -10.93 20.62
N LEU A 556 12.75 -10.00 19.66
CA LEU A 556 11.55 -9.47 19.01
C LEU A 556 10.80 -10.54 18.21
N LEU A 557 11.51 -11.37 17.45
CA LEU A 557 10.89 -12.50 16.75
C LEU A 557 10.22 -13.46 17.73
N HIS A 558 10.89 -13.78 18.84
CA HIS A 558 10.34 -14.65 19.87
C HIS A 558 9.07 -14.06 20.50
N GLU A 559 9.08 -12.76 20.84
CA GLU A 559 7.89 -12.08 21.38
C GLU A 559 6.71 -12.08 20.38
N LEU A 560 6.97 -11.80 19.10
CA LEU A 560 5.92 -11.80 18.06
C LEU A 560 5.40 -13.21 17.75
N GLN A 561 6.26 -14.23 17.78
CA GLN A 561 5.83 -15.63 17.65
C GLN A 561 4.94 -16.06 18.82
N ARG A 562 5.30 -15.67 20.04
CA ARG A 562 4.45 -15.91 21.22
C ARG A 562 3.08 -15.25 21.06
N MET A 563 3.02 -14.03 20.55
CA MET A 563 1.75 -13.33 20.24
C MET A 563 0.94 -14.07 19.17
N LYS A 564 1.57 -14.43 18.04
CA LYS A 564 0.94 -15.18 16.92
C LYS A 564 0.30 -16.49 17.37
N GLN A 565 0.89 -17.14 18.37
CA GLN A 565 0.41 -18.41 18.93
C GLN A 565 -0.73 -18.24 19.95
N GLN A 566 -1.02 -17.02 20.44
CA GLN A 566 -2.09 -16.78 21.41
C GLN A 566 -3.48 -16.80 20.74
N VAL A 567 -4.09 -17.99 20.71
CA VAL A 567 -5.47 -18.19 20.23
C VAL A 567 -6.48 -18.45 21.36
N GLN A 568 -5.99 -18.60 22.60
CA GLN A 568 -6.80 -18.66 23.81
C GLN A 568 -6.59 -17.38 24.60
N VAL A 569 -7.67 -16.65 24.82
CA VAL A 569 -7.61 -15.26 25.29
C VAL A 569 -8.69 -15.06 26.36
N ASP A 570 -8.32 -14.48 27.50
CA ASP A 570 -9.28 -14.10 28.56
C ASP A 570 -10.10 -12.88 28.10
N PRO A 571 -11.43 -13.03 27.89
CA PRO A 571 -12.28 -11.93 27.43
C PRO A 571 -12.30 -10.73 28.38
N VAL A 572 -12.20 -10.93 29.69
CA VAL A 572 -12.27 -9.85 30.68
C VAL A 572 -11.00 -9.00 30.62
N LYS A 573 -9.83 -9.65 30.59
CA LYS A 573 -8.55 -8.96 30.51
C LYS A 573 -8.38 -8.18 29.22
N VAL A 574 -8.68 -8.80 28.08
CA VAL A 574 -8.55 -8.14 26.78
C VAL A 574 -9.52 -6.98 26.63
N SER A 575 -10.77 -7.13 27.07
CA SER A 575 -11.74 -6.03 27.02
C SER A 575 -11.30 -4.87 27.91
N LYS A 576 -10.77 -5.15 29.10
CA LYS A 576 -10.22 -4.14 30.00
C LYS A 576 -9.00 -3.43 29.38
N ALA A 577 -8.02 -4.18 28.89
CA ALA A 577 -6.81 -3.62 28.30
C ALA A 577 -7.11 -2.76 27.07
N LEU A 578 -8.05 -3.19 26.22
CA LEU A 578 -8.48 -2.43 25.05
C LEU A 578 -9.20 -1.14 25.46
N ALA A 579 -10.10 -1.17 26.45
CA ALA A 579 -10.78 0.01 26.95
C ALA A 579 -9.80 1.01 27.59
N ASP A 580 -8.87 0.52 28.42
CA ASP A 580 -7.83 1.35 29.06
C ASP A 580 -6.90 1.98 28.00
N GLY A 581 -6.52 1.22 26.96
CA GLY A 581 -5.72 1.73 25.84
C GLY A 581 -6.44 2.78 25.00
N TYR A 582 -7.73 2.56 24.70
CA TYR A 582 -8.57 3.52 23.99
C TYR A 582 -8.72 4.82 24.79
N HIS A 583 -8.97 4.72 26.09
CA HIS A 583 -9.07 5.87 26.99
C HIS A 583 -7.75 6.65 27.05
N ALA A 584 -6.62 5.94 27.20
CA ALA A 584 -5.32 6.57 27.29
C ALA A 584 -4.97 7.39 26.03
N VAL A 585 -5.28 6.86 24.84
CA VAL A 585 -5.02 7.58 23.59
C VAL A 585 -6.01 8.72 23.37
N THR A 586 -7.31 8.48 23.57
CA THR A 586 -8.35 9.45 23.14
C THR A 586 -8.72 10.49 24.19
N ARG A 587 -8.60 10.17 25.50
CA ARG A 587 -8.98 11.05 26.61
C ARG A 587 -7.76 11.64 27.31
N LEU A 588 -6.74 10.81 27.58
CA LEU A 588 -5.50 11.26 28.23
C LEU A 588 -4.46 11.81 27.26
N ASN A 589 -4.65 11.60 25.94
CA ASN A 589 -3.79 12.12 24.87
C ASN A 589 -2.30 11.76 25.06
N ILE A 590 -2.00 10.53 25.50
CA ILE A 590 -0.63 10.13 25.87
C ILE A 590 0.37 10.10 24.71
N LEU A 591 -0.12 10.14 23.46
CA LEU A 591 0.67 10.17 22.23
C LEU A 591 0.63 11.55 21.54
N GLY A 592 -0.06 12.52 22.13
CA GLY A 592 -0.21 13.87 21.60
C GLY A 592 1.03 14.74 21.83
N GLU A 593 0.95 16.01 21.44
CA GLU A 593 1.95 17.01 21.83
C GLU A 593 1.68 17.47 23.27
N SER A 594 2.71 17.86 24.00
CA SER A 594 2.54 18.29 25.40
C SER A 594 1.60 19.50 25.47
N PRO A 595 0.63 19.54 26.42
CA PRO A 595 -0.28 20.67 26.60
C PRO A 595 0.41 22.03 26.81
N ALA A 596 1.69 22.02 27.23
CA ALA A 596 2.47 23.24 27.46
C ALA A 596 2.92 23.95 26.16
N SER A 597 2.76 23.33 24.98
CA SER A 597 3.21 23.90 23.71
C SER A 597 2.18 24.83 23.02
N SER A 598 0.92 24.81 23.47
CA SER A 598 -0.17 25.62 22.89
C SER A 598 -0.40 26.99 23.56
N GLN A 599 0.44 27.38 24.53
CA GLN A 599 0.38 28.72 25.16
C GLN A 599 1.52 29.66 24.75
N GLY A 600 2.26 29.34 23.69
CA GLY A 600 3.39 30.14 23.23
C GLY A 600 3.43 30.32 21.71
N LYS A 601 2.38 30.91 21.13
CA LYS A 601 2.47 31.66 19.87
C LYS A 601 1.50 32.83 19.89
#